data_AF-A0A9D6UDQ8-F1
#
_entry.id   AF-A0A9D6UDQ8-F1
#
_cell.length_a   1.000
_cell.length_b   1.000
_cell.length_c   1.000
_cell.angle_alpha   90.00
_cell.angle_beta   90.00
_cell.angle_gamma   90.00
#
_symmetry.space_group_name_H-M   'P 1'
#
loop_
_entity.id
_entity.type
_entity.pdbx_description
1 polymer ?
#
loop_
_entity_poly.entity_id
_entity_poly.type
_entity_poly.pdbx_seq_one_letter_code
_entity_poly.pdbx_strand_id
1 'polypeptide(L)'
;GTMLAAAALAMLMFAYGVFRLGANKTEYVDGVALRLMQPNLPQDAKFRPENGPKILRHYLDLSERATNARPSGLAEVTHLVWPESAFPYVISRHPEALAAIARALKGGVLLTGAARAESDGDGRRGKIFNSIEALKGESIVAFYDKVHLVPFGEYLPLEDLLRPLGINHLVPGIWDRGAGPRLLAAPGLPPIAPLICYEAIFSGETVQRGAADRPLLFLNVTNDGWFGRTTGPYQHLAQARLRAIEEGLPMIRVANTGVSAIIDAYGRVLQSLPLGEEGLIDGRLPREAAPTVFATYGALAFPALLALATAMALLGVARR
;
A
#
# COMPACT_ATOMS: atom_id res chain seq x y z
N GLY A 1 -34.59 -26.39 6.79
CA GLY A 1 -34.36 -26.34 5.33
C GLY A 1 -33.08 -25.59 5.01
N THR A 2 -32.54 -25.73 3.79
CA THR A 2 -31.24 -25.15 3.37
C THR A 2 -31.17 -23.63 3.53
N MET A 3 -32.26 -22.91 3.23
CA MET A 3 -32.30 -21.44 3.40
C MET A 3 -32.18 -21.01 4.87
N LEU A 4 -32.79 -21.75 5.81
CA LEU A 4 -32.68 -21.50 7.25
C LEU A 4 -31.23 -21.72 7.73
N ALA A 5 -30.55 -22.75 7.23
CA ALA A 5 -29.15 -23.01 7.56
C ALA A 5 -28.22 -21.90 7.00
N ALA A 6 -28.44 -21.46 5.77
CA ALA A 6 -27.69 -20.36 5.17
C ALA A 6 -27.90 -19.03 5.93
N ALA A 7 -29.15 -18.72 6.30
CA ALA A 7 -29.47 -17.55 7.10
C ALA A 7 -28.83 -17.62 8.49
N ALA A 8 -28.89 -18.78 9.17
CA ALA A 8 -28.25 -18.98 10.46
C ALA A 8 -26.73 -18.80 10.39
N LEU A 9 -26.08 -19.34 9.35
CA LEU A 9 -24.65 -19.16 9.14
C LEU A 9 -24.30 -17.69 8.91
N ALA A 10 -25.05 -16.98 8.06
CA ALA A 10 -24.84 -15.56 7.83
C ALA A 10 -25.01 -14.73 9.12
N MET A 11 -26.02 -15.03 9.94
CA MET A 11 -26.23 -14.39 11.23
C MET A 11 -25.09 -14.69 12.22
N LEU A 12 -24.59 -15.92 12.26
CA LEU A 12 -23.45 -16.30 13.10
C LEU A 12 -22.17 -15.56 12.67
N MET A 13 -21.90 -15.49 11.37
CA MET A 13 -20.76 -14.75 10.83
C MET A 13 -20.86 -13.25 11.15
N PHE A 14 -22.06 -12.67 11.01
CA PHE A 14 -22.32 -11.27 11.35
C PHE A 14 -22.12 -11.02 12.85
N ALA A 15 -22.73 -11.84 13.72
CA ALA A 15 -22.61 -11.74 15.17
C ALA A 15 -21.16 -11.91 15.63
N TYR A 16 -20.42 -12.85 15.04
CA TYR A 16 -18.98 -13.01 15.30
C TYR A 16 -18.19 -11.76 14.88
N GLY A 17 -18.50 -11.17 13.71
CA GLY A 17 -17.88 -9.92 13.26
C GLY A 17 -18.12 -8.77 14.25
N VAL A 18 -19.37 -8.58 14.68
CA VAL A 18 -19.74 -7.56 15.68
C VAL A 18 -19.01 -7.80 17.00
N PHE A 19 -19.02 -9.02 17.52
CA PHE A 19 -18.30 -9.39 18.74
C PHE A 19 -16.80 -9.13 18.60
N ARG A 20 -16.17 -9.57 17.51
CA ARG A 20 -14.74 -9.38 17.27
C ARG A 20 -14.36 -7.91 17.25
N LEU A 21 -15.14 -7.07 16.57
CA LEU A 21 -14.89 -5.63 16.50
C LEU A 21 -15.10 -4.93 17.86
N GLY A 22 -16.11 -5.34 18.62
CA GLY A 22 -16.42 -4.77 19.93
C GLY A 22 -15.46 -5.21 21.04
N ALA A 23 -15.01 -6.46 21.02
CA ALA A 23 -14.13 -7.03 22.04
C ALA A 23 -12.66 -6.59 21.88
N ASN A 24 -12.24 -6.19 20.68
CA ASN A 24 -10.85 -5.84 20.39
C ASN A 24 -10.70 -4.34 20.16
N LYS A 25 -10.05 -3.63 21.08
CA LYS A 25 -9.74 -2.21 20.92
C LYS A 25 -8.51 -2.02 20.01
N THR A 26 -8.44 -0.88 19.34
CA THR A 26 -7.26 -0.49 18.58
C THR A 26 -6.16 -0.07 19.57
N GLU A 27 -5.06 -0.82 19.59
CA GLU A 27 -3.83 -0.43 20.27
C GLU A 27 -2.87 0.24 19.29
N TYR A 28 -1.84 0.91 19.80
CA TYR A 28 -0.91 1.69 19.00
C TYR A 28 0.54 1.34 19.33
N VAL A 29 1.42 1.61 18.36
CA VAL A 29 2.87 1.57 18.54
C VAL A 29 3.30 2.90 19.17
N ASP A 30 4.06 2.84 20.26
CA ASP A 30 4.54 4.03 20.96
C ASP A 30 5.68 4.71 20.19
N GLY A 31 5.78 6.03 20.31
CA GLY A 31 6.80 6.82 19.62
C GLY A 31 6.59 6.99 18.11
N VAL A 32 5.53 6.43 17.53
CA VAL A 32 5.23 6.56 16.09
C VAL A 32 4.12 7.59 15.87
N ALA A 33 4.47 8.74 15.31
CA ALA A 33 3.58 9.80 14.88
C ALA A 33 3.64 9.89 13.34
N LEU A 34 2.54 9.48 12.70
CA LEU A 34 2.41 9.41 11.25
C LEU A 34 1.79 10.70 10.71
N ARG A 35 2.30 11.15 9.56
CA ARG A 35 1.62 12.09 8.67
C ARG A 35 1.51 11.48 7.27
N LEU A 36 0.29 11.34 6.76
CA LEU A 36 0.02 10.88 5.40
C LEU A 36 -0.35 12.11 4.57
N MET A 37 0.33 12.32 3.45
CA MET A 37 0.10 13.47 2.58
C MET A 37 -0.55 13.04 1.27
N GLN A 38 -1.73 13.60 0.99
CA GLN A 38 -2.48 13.39 -0.24
C GLN A 38 -2.47 14.68 -1.05
N PRO A 39 -1.68 14.78 -2.13
CA PRO A 39 -1.48 16.04 -2.84
C PRO A 39 -2.53 16.30 -3.94
N ASN A 40 -3.35 15.31 -4.29
CA ASN A 40 -4.36 15.42 -5.34
C ASN A 40 -3.80 15.92 -6.69
N LEU A 41 -2.56 15.55 -7.03
CA LEU A 41 -1.93 16.04 -8.25
C LEU A 41 -2.52 15.36 -9.50
N PRO A 42 -2.87 16.14 -10.54
CA PRO A 42 -3.23 15.62 -11.85
C PRO A 42 -2.15 14.70 -12.44
N GLN A 43 -2.57 13.66 -13.15
CA GLN A 43 -1.69 12.62 -13.65
C GLN A 43 -0.67 13.13 -14.68
N ASP A 44 -1.08 14.06 -15.54
CA ASP A 44 -0.26 14.69 -16.57
C ASP A 44 0.88 15.54 -15.99
N ALA A 45 0.62 16.22 -14.87
CA ALA A 45 1.63 17.01 -14.19
C ALA A 45 2.80 16.15 -13.67
N LYS A 46 2.53 14.90 -13.28
CA LYS A 46 3.51 13.95 -12.71
C LYS A 46 4.43 13.28 -13.75
N PHE A 47 4.14 13.40 -15.05
CA PHE A 47 4.93 12.78 -16.12
C PHE A 47 5.90 13.74 -16.82
N ARG A 48 5.97 14.99 -16.37
CA ARG A 48 6.80 16.04 -16.96
C ARG A 48 7.98 16.36 -16.01
N PRO A 49 9.22 15.96 -16.34
CA PRO A 49 10.38 16.21 -15.47
C PRO A 49 10.57 17.68 -15.10
N GLU A 50 10.22 18.61 -16.01
CA GLU A 50 10.27 20.06 -15.79
C GLU A 50 9.37 20.54 -14.64
N ASN A 51 8.35 19.78 -14.27
CA ASN A 51 7.48 20.09 -13.12
C ASN A 51 8.12 19.70 -11.79
N GLY A 52 9.21 18.93 -11.80
CA GLY A 52 9.86 18.36 -10.62
C GLY A 52 10.07 19.35 -9.46
N PRO A 53 10.77 20.48 -9.68
CA PRO A 53 10.99 21.47 -8.63
C PRO A 53 9.70 22.12 -8.08
N LYS A 54 8.65 22.24 -8.91
CA LYS A 54 7.35 22.77 -8.48
C LYS A 54 6.59 21.74 -7.65
N ILE A 55 6.61 20.47 -8.06
CA ILE A 55 5.98 19.36 -7.35
C ILE A 55 6.63 19.17 -5.97
N LEU A 56 7.97 19.15 -5.91
CA LEU A 56 8.69 19.01 -4.66
C LEU A 56 8.35 20.13 -3.67
N ARG A 57 8.38 21.39 -4.12
CA ARG A 57 7.98 22.53 -3.27
C ARG A 57 6.56 22.37 -2.76
N HIS A 58 5.61 22.05 -3.65
CA HIS A 58 4.23 21.83 -3.26
C HIS A 58 4.07 20.72 -2.21
N TYR A 59 4.78 19.59 -2.36
CA TYR A 59 4.74 18.51 -1.36
C TYR A 59 5.33 18.91 -0.02
N LEU A 60 6.45 19.65 -0.02
CA LEU A 60 7.07 20.15 1.20
C LEU A 60 6.14 21.16 1.90
N ASP A 61 5.61 22.12 1.15
CA ASP A 61 4.67 23.13 1.66
C ASP A 61 3.42 22.47 2.24
N LEU A 62 2.84 21.50 1.53
CA LEU A 62 1.69 20.73 1.99
C LEU A 62 2.04 19.91 3.23
N SER A 63 3.19 19.24 3.26
CA SER A 63 3.61 18.41 4.39
C SER A 63 3.90 19.21 5.65
N GLU A 64 4.36 20.46 5.53
CA GLU A 64 4.62 21.36 6.65
C GLU A 64 3.38 22.12 7.14
N ARG A 65 2.22 21.99 6.49
CA ARG A 65 1.00 22.66 6.94
C ARG A 65 0.65 22.27 8.38
N ALA A 66 0.31 23.28 9.17
CA ALA A 66 -0.25 23.10 10.50
C ALA A 66 -1.63 22.45 10.39
N THR A 67 -1.93 21.54 11.31
CA THR A 67 -3.27 20.97 11.50
C THR A 67 -3.68 21.12 12.95
N ASN A 68 -4.96 20.90 13.28
CA ASN A 68 -5.42 20.90 14.66
C ASN A 68 -4.68 19.85 15.53
N ALA A 69 -4.29 18.72 14.94
CA ALA A 69 -3.55 17.67 15.64
C ALA A 69 -2.04 17.98 15.75
N ARG A 70 -1.50 18.82 14.85
CA ARG A 70 -0.07 19.11 14.69
C ARG A 70 0.10 20.57 14.28
N PRO A 71 -0.03 21.52 15.21
CA PRO A 71 0.05 22.95 14.91
C PRO A 71 1.46 23.38 14.47
N SER A 72 2.49 22.65 14.86
CA SER A 72 3.90 22.92 14.55
C SER A 72 4.41 22.23 13.26
N GLY A 73 3.50 21.88 12.34
CA GLY A 73 3.84 21.21 11.08
C GLY A 73 4.51 19.85 11.31
N LEU A 74 5.68 19.64 10.72
CA LEU A 74 6.42 18.38 10.84
C LEU A 74 7.20 18.18 12.15
N ALA A 75 7.23 19.15 13.06
CA ALA A 75 8.11 19.07 14.25
C ALA A 75 7.83 17.86 15.16
N GLU A 76 6.59 17.39 15.21
CA GLU A 76 6.16 16.22 16.03
C GLU A 76 5.91 14.96 15.18
N VAL A 77 6.20 15.02 13.87
CA VAL A 77 5.99 13.91 12.94
C VAL A 77 7.26 13.07 12.91
N THR A 78 7.15 11.78 13.24
CA THR A 78 8.30 10.87 13.15
C THR A 78 8.37 10.22 11.77
N HIS A 79 7.23 9.98 11.12
CA HIS A 79 7.17 9.37 9.80
C HIS A 79 6.18 10.11 8.89
N LEU A 80 6.70 10.67 7.81
CA LEU A 80 5.93 11.26 6.72
C LEU A 80 5.76 10.21 5.62
N VAL A 81 4.57 10.11 5.03
CA VAL A 81 4.29 9.17 3.94
C VAL A 81 3.73 9.91 2.74
N TRP A 82 4.40 9.75 1.60
CA TRP A 82 4.00 10.28 0.29
C TRP A 82 3.51 9.14 -0.63
N PRO A 83 2.62 9.44 -1.60
CA PRO A 83 1.97 8.43 -2.42
C PRO A 83 2.90 7.81 -3.48
N GLU A 84 2.35 6.91 -4.31
CA GLU A 84 3.04 6.28 -5.43
C GLU A 84 3.52 7.30 -6.47
N SER A 85 4.71 7.05 -7.03
CA SER A 85 5.33 7.88 -8.07
C SER A 85 5.30 9.37 -7.71
N ALA A 86 5.74 9.70 -6.50
CA ALA A 86 5.68 11.06 -5.96
C ALA A 86 6.46 12.05 -6.83
N PHE A 87 7.57 11.60 -7.44
CA PHE A 87 8.46 12.40 -8.26
C PHE A 87 8.38 12.03 -9.75
N PRO A 88 8.53 13.01 -10.67
CA PRO A 88 8.66 12.76 -12.11
C PRO A 88 10.08 12.34 -12.52
N TYR A 89 10.97 12.04 -11.57
CA TYR A 89 12.38 11.73 -11.77
C TYR A 89 12.88 10.72 -10.73
N VAL A 90 14.09 10.18 -10.95
CA VAL A 90 14.77 9.27 -10.00
C VAL A 90 15.44 10.09 -8.90
N ILE A 91 14.86 10.13 -7.71
CA ILE A 91 15.25 11.03 -6.61
C ILE A 91 16.72 10.87 -6.18
N SER A 92 17.30 9.67 -6.30
CA SER A 92 18.72 9.42 -5.97
C SER A 92 19.71 10.19 -6.85
N ARG A 93 19.27 10.72 -8.01
CA ARG A 93 20.07 11.56 -8.92
C ARG A 93 19.93 13.06 -8.61
N HIS A 94 19.16 13.42 -7.58
CA HIS A 94 18.82 14.80 -7.21
C HIS A 94 19.18 15.09 -5.75
N PRO A 95 20.49 15.25 -5.43
CA PRO A 95 20.95 15.51 -4.07
C PRO A 95 20.34 16.79 -3.46
N GLU A 96 20.03 17.79 -4.27
CA GLU A 96 19.35 19.02 -3.85
C GLU A 96 17.93 18.75 -3.31
N ALA A 97 17.22 17.79 -3.91
CA ALA A 97 15.90 17.39 -3.47
C ALA A 97 15.97 16.57 -2.18
N LEU A 98 16.93 15.64 -2.09
CA LEU A 98 17.21 14.89 -0.86
C LEU A 98 17.54 15.82 0.30
N ALA A 99 18.40 16.82 0.10
CA ALA A 99 18.75 17.81 1.11
C ALA A 99 17.54 18.69 1.52
N ALA A 100 16.67 19.06 0.59
CA ALA A 100 15.45 19.80 0.91
C ALA A 100 14.47 18.97 1.76
N ILE A 101 14.27 17.69 1.40
CA ILE A 101 13.46 16.75 2.16
C ILE A 101 14.05 16.54 3.57
N ALA A 102 15.35 16.30 3.66
CA ALA A 102 16.06 16.09 4.93
C ALA A 102 15.85 17.25 5.91
N ARG A 103 15.96 18.50 5.43
CA ARG A 103 15.73 19.70 6.23
C ARG A 103 14.29 19.80 6.73
N ALA A 104 13.31 19.50 5.89
CA ALA A 104 11.90 19.56 6.27
C ALA A 104 11.52 18.47 7.29
N LEU A 105 12.09 17.27 7.18
CA LEU A 105 11.78 16.16 8.08
C LEU A 105 12.24 16.35 9.52
N LYS A 106 13.14 17.31 9.81
CA LYS A 106 13.62 17.61 11.18
C LYS A 106 14.09 16.36 11.96
N GLY A 107 14.70 15.40 11.26
CA GLY A 107 15.18 14.13 11.82
C GLY A 107 14.22 12.94 11.70
N GLY A 108 13.01 13.15 11.21
CA GLY A 108 12.04 12.10 10.86
C GLY A 108 12.42 11.30 9.61
N VAL A 109 11.56 10.36 9.25
CA VAL A 109 11.70 9.47 8.09
C VAL A 109 10.62 9.76 7.06
N LEU A 110 10.97 9.82 5.79
CA LEU A 110 10.01 9.83 4.68
C LEU A 110 9.91 8.44 4.07
N LEU A 111 8.67 7.96 3.89
CA LEU A 111 8.35 6.80 3.06
C LEU A 111 7.62 7.33 1.82
N THR A 112 8.15 7.08 0.62
CA THR A 112 7.59 7.66 -0.60
C THR A 112 7.64 6.68 -1.75
N GLY A 113 6.63 6.71 -2.61
CA GLY A 113 6.72 6.07 -3.91
C GLY A 113 7.64 6.88 -4.83
N ALA A 114 8.59 6.24 -5.51
CA ALA A 114 9.54 6.87 -6.40
C ALA A 114 9.98 5.90 -7.52
N ALA A 115 10.48 6.46 -8.62
CA ALA A 115 11.20 5.66 -9.61
C ALA A 115 12.63 5.38 -9.09
N ARG A 116 13.04 4.11 -9.08
CA ARG A 116 14.41 3.71 -8.73
C ARG A 116 15.12 3.19 -9.96
N ALA A 117 16.34 3.68 -10.22
CA ALA A 117 17.20 3.13 -11.27
C ALA A 117 18.36 2.34 -10.64
N GLU A 118 18.64 1.15 -11.18
CA GLU A 118 19.92 0.48 -10.92
C GLU A 118 21.05 1.16 -11.69
N SER A 119 22.24 1.19 -11.11
CA SER A 119 23.41 1.81 -11.76
C SER A 119 23.79 1.01 -13.01
N ASP A 120 24.15 1.72 -14.08
CA ASP A 120 24.58 1.16 -15.37
C ASP A 120 25.98 0.55 -15.24
N GLY A 121 26.10 -0.63 -14.61
CA GLY A 121 27.39 -1.26 -14.33
C GLY A 121 28.05 -1.95 -15.53
N ASP A 122 27.32 -2.20 -16.62
CA ASP A 122 27.78 -3.13 -17.67
C ASP A 122 27.26 -2.80 -19.09
N GLY A 123 27.01 -1.54 -19.40
CA GLY A 123 26.59 -1.11 -20.76
C GLY A 123 25.20 -1.59 -21.22
N ARG A 124 24.47 -2.34 -20.39
CA ARG A 124 23.06 -2.67 -20.55
C ARG A 124 22.21 -1.51 -20.04
N ARG A 125 21.02 -1.29 -20.63
CA ARG A 125 20.04 -0.34 -20.11
C ARG A 125 19.80 -0.61 -18.62
N GLY A 126 20.10 0.34 -17.75
CA GLY A 126 19.81 0.26 -16.33
C GLY A 126 18.33 -0.03 -16.11
N LYS A 127 18.05 -0.96 -15.20
CA LYS A 127 16.68 -1.31 -14.84
C LYS A 127 16.02 -0.16 -14.10
N ILE A 128 14.74 0.07 -14.37
CA ILE A 128 13.94 1.12 -13.73
C ILE A 128 12.73 0.47 -13.06
N PHE A 129 12.58 0.71 -11.76
CA PHE A 129 11.54 0.11 -10.93
C PHE A 129 10.58 1.17 -10.41
N ASN A 130 9.30 0.79 -10.28
CA ASN A 130 8.34 1.51 -9.45
C ASN A 130 8.55 1.04 -8.01
N SER A 131 8.97 1.94 -7.12
CA SER A 131 9.51 1.56 -5.83
C SER A 131 8.90 2.38 -4.69
N ILE A 132 8.92 1.81 -3.49
CA ILE A 132 8.84 2.57 -2.24
C ILE A 132 10.27 2.76 -1.74
N GLU A 133 10.63 3.99 -1.40
CA GLU A 133 11.92 4.32 -0.80
C GLU A 133 11.71 4.93 0.60
N ALA A 134 12.53 4.51 1.56
CA ALA A 134 12.62 5.09 2.88
C ALA A 134 13.83 6.02 2.95
N LEU A 135 13.59 7.30 3.24
CA LEU A 135 14.61 8.34 3.31
C LEU A 135 14.78 8.81 4.76
N LYS A 136 16.03 8.91 5.20
CA LYS A 136 16.41 9.47 6.51
C LYS A 136 17.62 10.36 6.36
N GLY A 137 17.49 11.62 6.76
CA GLY A 137 18.46 12.65 6.36
C GLY A 137 18.52 12.74 4.84
N GLU A 138 19.72 12.84 4.28
CA GLU A 138 19.95 12.94 2.83
C GLU A 138 20.14 11.58 2.15
N SER A 139 19.83 10.47 2.83
CA SER A 139 20.10 9.11 2.36
C SER A 139 18.83 8.29 2.17
N ILE A 140 18.81 7.48 1.11
CA ILE A 140 17.85 6.39 0.95
C ILE A 140 18.39 5.19 1.75
N VAL A 141 17.67 4.80 2.80
CA VAL A 141 18.13 3.78 3.77
C VAL A 141 17.50 2.41 3.55
N ALA A 142 16.37 2.35 2.86
CA ALA A 142 15.72 1.10 2.47
C ALA A 142 14.82 1.32 1.25
N PHE A 143 14.52 0.27 0.51
CA PHE A 143 13.60 0.33 -0.63
C PHE A 143 12.86 -0.99 -0.85
N TYR A 144 11.78 -0.94 -1.63
CA TYR A 144 11.04 -2.08 -2.15
C TYR A 144 10.66 -1.80 -3.60
N ASP A 145 10.87 -2.77 -4.48
CA ASP A 145 10.52 -2.67 -5.90
C ASP A 145 9.27 -3.50 -6.19
N LYS A 146 8.32 -2.91 -6.92
CA LYS A 146 7.02 -3.51 -7.27
C LYS A 146 7.19 -4.85 -7.97
N VAL A 147 6.45 -5.85 -7.52
CA VAL A 147 6.49 -7.23 -8.01
C VAL A 147 5.32 -7.51 -8.95
N HIS A 148 4.12 -7.02 -8.66
CA HIS A 148 2.96 -7.17 -9.56
C HIS A 148 2.78 -5.91 -10.40
N LEU A 149 3.31 -5.95 -11.62
CA LEU A 149 3.12 -4.90 -12.60
C LEU A 149 1.71 -4.96 -13.18
N VAL A 150 1.13 -3.80 -13.48
CA VAL A 150 -0.19 -3.69 -14.11
C VAL A 150 -0.08 -4.05 -15.60
N PRO A 151 -0.81 -5.07 -16.10
CA PRO A 151 -0.83 -5.40 -17.52
C PRO A 151 -1.30 -4.22 -18.38
N PHE A 152 -0.69 -4.04 -19.55
CA PHE A 152 -0.93 -2.94 -20.51
C PHE A 152 -0.58 -1.53 -20.01
N GLY A 153 -0.50 -1.31 -18.69
CA GLY A 153 0.01 -0.09 -18.10
C GLY A 153 1.52 -0.11 -17.96
N GLU A 154 2.05 -0.97 -17.10
CA GLU A 154 3.47 -1.00 -16.72
C GLU A 154 4.31 -1.97 -17.57
N TYR A 155 3.66 -2.92 -18.25
CA TYR A 155 4.27 -3.82 -19.23
C TYR A 155 3.26 -4.23 -20.32
N LEU A 156 3.74 -4.74 -21.47
CA LEU A 156 2.89 -5.24 -22.55
C LEU A 156 2.86 -6.78 -22.52
N PRO A 157 1.73 -7.42 -22.16
CA PRO A 157 1.60 -8.88 -22.25
C PRO A 157 1.80 -9.34 -23.70
N LEU A 158 2.50 -10.47 -23.91
CA LEU A 158 2.74 -11.03 -25.24
C LEU A 158 3.32 -9.97 -26.21
N GLU A 159 4.27 -9.16 -25.75
CA GLU A 159 4.83 -8.03 -26.51
C GLU A 159 5.26 -8.42 -27.93
N ASP A 160 5.92 -9.58 -28.09
CA ASP A 160 6.37 -10.09 -29.39
C ASP A 160 5.22 -10.33 -30.40
N LEU A 161 4.00 -10.58 -29.90
CA LEU A 161 2.81 -10.78 -30.73
C LEU A 161 2.02 -9.47 -30.93
N LEU A 162 1.86 -8.66 -29.88
CA LEU A 162 0.98 -7.50 -29.89
C LEU A 162 1.64 -6.26 -30.51
N ARG A 163 2.96 -6.08 -30.33
CA ARG A 163 3.69 -4.92 -30.86
C ARG A 163 3.71 -4.91 -32.41
N PRO A 164 3.92 -6.03 -33.12
CA PRO A 164 3.77 -6.07 -34.59
C PRO A 164 2.36 -5.75 -35.09
N LEU A 165 1.34 -5.94 -34.26
CA LEU A 165 -0.07 -5.62 -34.57
C LEU A 165 -0.44 -4.15 -34.27
N GLY A 166 0.53 -3.32 -33.87
CA GLY A 166 0.33 -1.90 -33.59
C GLY A 166 -0.22 -1.59 -32.19
N ILE A 167 -0.29 -2.58 -31.30
CA ILE A 167 -0.70 -2.38 -29.91
C ILE A 167 0.52 -1.98 -29.08
N ASN A 168 0.44 -0.82 -28.45
CA ASN A 168 1.50 -0.25 -27.61
C ASN A 168 1.05 -0.14 -26.15
N HIS A 169 1.98 0.17 -25.25
CA HIS A 169 1.71 0.45 -23.84
C HIS A 169 0.70 1.59 -23.68
N LEU A 170 -0.22 1.47 -22.72
CA LEU A 170 -1.20 2.50 -22.37
C LEU A 170 -0.60 3.63 -21.51
N VAL A 171 0.52 3.35 -20.84
CA VAL A 171 1.24 4.31 -19.98
C VAL A 171 2.69 4.42 -20.47
N PRO A 172 3.27 5.64 -20.53
CA PRO A 172 4.68 5.82 -20.85
C PRO A 172 5.59 5.18 -19.80
N GLY A 173 6.55 4.36 -20.25
CA GLY A 173 7.59 3.75 -19.43
C GLY A 173 7.51 2.22 -19.37
N ILE A 174 8.66 1.56 -19.47
CA ILE A 174 8.78 0.12 -19.23
C ILE A 174 9.36 -0.03 -17.83
N TRP A 175 8.58 -0.59 -16.91
CA TRP A 175 9.01 -0.87 -15.55
C TRP A 175 9.55 -2.29 -15.45
N ASP A 176 10.68 -2.44 -14.77
CA ASP A 176 11.25 -3.73 -14.43
C ASP A 176 10.55 -4.30 -13.18
N ARG A 177 10.40 -5.63 -13.15
CA ARG A 177 9.78 -6.35 -12.05
C ARG A 177 10.77 -6.55 -10.90
N GLY A 178 10.34 -6.26 -9.67
CA GLY A 178 11.07 -6.56 -8.44
C GLY A 178 11.28 -8.06 -8.20
N ALA A 179 12.25 -8.38 -7.35
CA ALA A 179 12.68 -9.77 -7.10
C ALA A 179 11.67 -10.64 -6.33
N GLY A 180 10.67 -10.03 -5.68
CA GLY A 180 9.64 -10.74 -4.91
C GLY A 180 9.22 -9.97 -3.65
N PRO A 181 8.15 -10.41 -2.95
CA PRO A 181 7.72 -9.82 -1.69
C PRO A 181 8.87 -9.88 -0.67
N ARG A 182 9.21 -8.74 -0.07
CA ARG A 182 10.23 -8.64 0.97
C ARG A 182 9.86 -7.56 1.97
N LEU A 183 10.35 -7.69 3.19
CA LEU A 183 10.12 -6.69 4.22
C LEU A 183 10.90 -5.40 3.92
N LEU A 184 10.27 -4.26 4.17
CA LEU A 184 10.92 -2.95 4.17
C LEU A 184 11.25 -2.57 5.62
N ALA A 185 12.54 -2.37 5.90
CA ALA A 185 13.03 -1.97 7.22
C ALA A 185 13.26 -0.45 7.27
N ALA A 186 12.25 0.30 7.68
CA ALA A 186 12.35 1.75 7.87
C ALA A 186 12.74 2.09 9.32
N PRO A 187 13.73 2.96 9.56
CA PRO A 187 14.17 3.28 10.92
C PRO A 187 13.02 3.84 11.77
N GLY A 188 12.78 3.27 12.96
CA GLY A 188 11.72 3.73 13.87
C GLY A 188 10.34 3.12 13.60
N LEU A 189 10.20 2.26 12.59
CA LEU A 189 8.99 1.45 12.36
C LEU A 189 9.29 -0.03 12.58
N PRO A 190 8.27 -0.82 12.94
CA PRO A 190 8.39 -2.27 12.89
C PRO A 190 8.44 -2.76 11.42
N PRO A 191 8.80 -4.04 11.16
CA PRO A 191 8.96 -4.55 9.80
C PRO A 191 7.70 -4.39 8.94
N ILE A 192 7.86 -3.77 7.77
CA ILE A 192 6.76 -3.38 6.89
C ILE A 192 6.58 -4.42 5.79
N ALA A 193 5.34 -4.78 5.46
CA ALA A 193 4.95 -5.37 4.18
C ALA A 193 4.60 -4.23 3.20
N PRO A 194 5.53 -3.81 2.33
CA PRO A 194 5.29 -2.76 1.34
C PRO A 194 4.39 -3.29 0.21
N LEU A 195 3.45 -2.47 -0.23
CA LEU A 195 2.52 -2.77 -1.32
C LEU A 195 2.39 -1.54 -2.21
N ILE A 196 2.62 -1.68 -3.51
CA ILE A 196 2.47 -0.58 -4.45
C ILE A 196 1.19 -0.78 -5.26
N CYS A 197 0.25 0.15 -5.08
CA CYS A 197 -0.98 0.22 -5.85
C CYS A 197 -1.74 -1.11 -5.82
N TYR A 198 -1.97 -1.66 -7.00
CA TYR A 198 -2.71 -2.88 -7.29
C TYR A 198 -2.21 -4.14 -6.55
N GLU A 199 -0.98 -4.14 -6.02
CA GLU A 199 -0.46 -5.24 -5.18
C GLU A 199 -1.35 -5.54 -3.97
N ALA A 200 -2.06 -4.52 -3.46
CA ALA A 200 -2.94 -4.68 -2.31
C ALA A 200 -4.17 -5.58 -2.56
N ILE A 201 -4.44 -5.99 -3.81
CA ILE A 201 -5.60 -6.83 -4.11
C ILE A 201 -5.29 -8.34 -4.20
N PHE A 202 -4.00 -8.74 -4.18
CA PHE A 202 -3.60 -10.14 -4.34
C PHE A 202 -3.54 -10.90 -3.02
N SER A 203 -4.64 -11.54 -2.64
CA SER A 203 -4.72 -12.30 -1.38
C SER A 203 -3.69 -13.43 -1.33
N GLY A 204 -3.02 -13.57 -0.20
CA GLY A 204 -2.01 -14.61 0.01
C GLY A 204 -0.64 -14.31 -0.62
N GLU A 205 -0.51 -13.24 -1.40
CA GLU A 205 0.75 -12.82 -2.05
C GLU A 205 1.32 -11.54 -1.44
N THR A 206 0.54 -10.81 -0.63
CA THR A 206 0.96 -9.57 0.05
C THR A 206 1.97 -9.76 1.18
N VAL A 207 2.15 -10.99 1.66
CA VAL A 207 3.11 -11.34 2.71
C VAL A 207 3.82 -12.63 2.32
N GLN A 208 5.15 -12.64 2.42
CA GLN A 208 5.94 -13.84 2.16
C GLN A 208 5.69 -14.88 3.25
N ARG A 209 5.03 -15.99 2.89
CA ARG A 209 4.80 -17.12 3.79
C ARG A 209 6.10 -17.87 4.06
N GLY A 210 6.29 -18.30 5.31
CA GLY A 210 7.47 -19.06 5.72
C GLY A 210 8.76 -18.24 5.82
N ALA A 211 8.69 -16.92 5.69
CA ALA A 211 9.82 -16.04 6.00
C ALA A 211 10.15 -16.09 7.50
N ALA A 212 11.41 -15.79 7.85
CA ALA A 212 11.87 -15.77 9.24
C ALA A 212 11.11 -14.74 10.10
N ASP A 213 10.80 -13.58 9.50
CA ASP A 213 10.13 -12.47 10.17
C ASP A 213 8.73 -12.23 9.59
N ARG A 214 7.74 -12.03 10.46
CA ARG A 214 6.38 -11.59 10.11
C ARG A 214 6.35 -10.06 10.03
N PRO A 215 5.78 -9.45 8.99
CA PRO A 215 5.52 -8.01 8.98
C PRO A 215 4.55 -7.65 10.11
N LEU A 216 4.67 -6.43 10.66
CA LEU A 216 3.76 -5.91 11.68
C LEU A 216 2.88 -4.75 11.18
N LEU A 217 3.06 -4.32 9.93
CA LEU A 217 2.14 -3.42 9.24
C LEU A 217 2.22 -3.58 7.73
N PHE A 218 1.16 -3.16 7.06
CA PHE A 218 1.16 -2.84 5.64
C PHE A 218 1.41 -1.35 5.40
N LEU A 219 2.27 -1.06 4.43
CA LEU A 219 2.36 0.26 3.82
C LEU A 219 1.91 0.15 2.37
N ASN A 220 0.81 0.82 2.03
CA ASN A 220 0.32 0.85 0.67
C ASN A 220 0.39 2.27 0.08
N VAL A 221 1.33 2.50 -0.83
CA VAL A 221 1.37 3.74 -1.61
C VAL A 221 0.72 3.50 -2.96
N THR A 222 -0.13 4.43 -3.41
CA THR A 222 -0.93 4.21 -4.62
C THR A 222 -1.24 5.51 -5.37
N ASN A 223 -1.54 5.36 -6.65
CA ASN A 223 -2.05 6.42 -7.51
C ASN A 223 -3.34 5.97 -8.20
N ASP A 224 -4.49 6.17 -7.53
CA ASP A 224 -5.81 5.82 -8.06
C ASP A 224 -6.32 6.78 -9.15
N GLY A 225 -5.51 7.75 -9.60
CA GLY A 225 -5.89 8.73 -10.63
C GLY A 225 -6.34 8.10 -11.94
N TRP A 226 -5.86 6.89 -12.24
CA TRP A 226 -6.23 6.09 -13.41
C TRP A 226 -7.71 5.72 -13.48
N PHE A 227 -8.38 5.58 -12.33
CA PHE A 227 -9.81 5.26 -12.28
C PHE A 227 -10.70 6.50 -12.36
N GLY A 228 -10.14 7.70 -12.24
CA GLY A 228 -10.88 8.95 -12.09
C GLY A 228 -11.81 8.95 -10.86
N ARG A 229 -12.83 9.83 -10.89
CA ARG A 229 -13.84 9.94 -9.82
C ARG A 229 -14.97 8.91 -9.99
N THR A 230 -14.62 7.62 -9.95
CA THR A 230 -15.55 6.50 -10.14
C THR A 230 -15.61 5.58 -8.91
N THR A 231 -16.26 4.43 -9.02
CA THR A 231 -16.32 3.41 -7.96
C THR A 231 -15.01 2.65 -7.79
N GLY A 232 -14.12 2.67 -8.79
CA GLY A 232 -12.85 1.92 -8.80
C GLY A 232 -11.98 2.14 -7.55
N PRO A 233 -11.66 3.39 -7.16
CA PRO A 233 -10.83 3.66 -5.98
C PRO A 233 -11.45 3.15 -4.68
N TYR A 234 -12.78 3.16 -4.57
CA TYR A 234 -13.49 2.64 -3.39
C TYR A 234 -13.45 1.11 -3.33
N GLN A 235 -13.59 0.44 -4.47
CA GLN A 235 -13.41 -1.01 -4.58
C GLN A 235 -11.96 -1.41 -4.26
N HIS A 236 -10.99 -0.65 -4.75
CA HIS A 236 -9.56 -0.86 -4.46
C HIS A 236 -9.28 -0.73 -2.96
N LEU A 237 -9.80 0.32 -2.29
CA LEU A 237 -9.71 0.47 -0.84
C LEU A 237 -10.37 -0.71 -0.10
N ALA A 238 -11.55 -1.15 -0.53
CA ALA A 238 -12.24 -2.27 0.10
C ALA A 238 -11.41 -3.57 0.03
N GLN A 239 -10.79 -3.85 -1.11
CA GLN A 239 -9.89 -5.00 -1.27
C GLN A 239 -8.64 -4.86 -0.39
N ALA A 240 -8.03 -3.68 -0.34
CA ALA A 240 -6.87 -3.42 0.52
C ALA A 240 -7.21 -3.64 2.01
N ARG A 241 -8.41 -3.22 2.47
CA ARG A 241 -8.90 -3.46 3.84
C ARG A 241 -9.04 -4.95 4.16
N LEU A 242 -9.41 -5.79 3.18
CA LEU A 242 -9.48 -7.24 3.40
C LEU A 242 -8.11 -7.83 3.72
N ARG A 243 -7.01 -7.29 3.16
CA ARG A 243 -5.64 -7.72 3.52
C ARG A 243 -5.32 -7.46 4.98
N ALA A 244 -5.73 -6.31 5.52
CA ALA A 244 -5.57 -6.01 6.94
C ALA A 244 -6.27 -7.05 7.83
N ILE A 245 -7.51 -7.43 7.47
CA ILE A 245 -8.31 -8.43 8.18
C ILE A 245 -7.72 -9.83 8.06
N GLU A 246 -7.29 -10.20 6.85
CA GLU A 246 -6.70 -11.49 6.53
C GLU A 246 -5.41 -11.73 7.28
N GLU A 247 -4.49 -10.77 7.29
CA GLU A 247 -3.20 -10.94 7.96
C GLU A 247 -3.21 -10.57 9.44
N GLY A 248 -4.26 -9.88 9.90
CA GLY A 248 -4.29 -9.27 11.23
C GLY A 248 -3.25 -8.16 11.37
N LEU A 249 -3.04 -7.38 10.32
CA LEU A 249 -2.04 -6.31 10.26
C LEU A 249 -2.72 -4.96 10.01
N PRO A 250 -2.28 -3.88 10.68
CA PRO A 250 -2.73 -2.53 10.35
C PRO A 250 -2.23 -2.14 8.95
N MET A 251 -2.92 -1.20 8.32
CA MET A 251 -2.55 -0.68 7.01
C MET A 251 -2.52 0.84 7.00
N ILE A 252 -1.39 1.38 6.55
CA ILE A 252 -1.21 2.80 6.23
C ILE A 252 -1.29 2.92 4.71
N ARG A 253 -2.39 3.48 4.20
CA ARG A 253 -2.63 3.68 2.77
C ARG A 253 -2.53 5.15 2.41
N VAL A 254 -1.66 5.49 1.46
CA VAL A 254 -1.49 6.87 0.97
C VAL A 254 -1.65 6.91 -0.54
N ALA A 255 -2.67 7.65 -0.98
CA ALA A 255 -3.03 7.81 -2.37
C ALA A 255 -2.68 9.20 -2.88
N ASN A 256 -2.40 9.32 -4.18
CA ASN A 256 -2.23 10.62 -4.83
C ASN A 256 -3.55 11.39 -4.91
N THR A 257 -4.51 10.85 -5.67
CA THR A 257 -5.88 11.38 -5.82
C THR A 257 -6.92 10.43 -5.24
N GLY A 258 -6.52 9.23 -4.80
CA GLY A 258 -7.38 8.16 -4.27
C GLY A 258 -7.89 8.41 -2.86
N VAL A 259 -8.34 7.35 -2.19
CA VAL A 259 -8.66 7.41 -0.75
C VAL A 259 -7.44 7.02 0.06
N SER A 260 -6.91 7.96 0.84
CA SER A 260 -5.89 7.69 1.87
C SER A 260 -6.55 7.32 3.19
N ALA A 261 -5.97 6.39 3.95
CA ALA A 261 -6.54 5.93 5.21
C ALA A 261 -5.52 5.31 6.17
N ILE A 262 -5.81 5.41 7.46
CA ILE A 262 -5.22 4.58 8.51
C ILE A 262 -6.25 3.52 8.89
N ILE A 263 -5.87 2.26 8.73
CA ILE A 263 -6.73 1.09 8.95
C ILE A 263 -6.06 0.21 10.01
N ASP A 264 -6.83 -0.31 10.97
CA ASP A 264 -6.28 -1.23 11.96
C ASP A 264 -6.31 -2.71 11.53
N ALA A 265 -5.74 -3.58 12.36
CA ALA A 265 -5.66 -5.02 12.12
C ALA A 265 -7.01 -5.75 12.01
N TYR A 266 -8.12 -5.06 12.30
CA TYR A 266 -9.48 -5.59 12.18
C TYR A 266 -10.24 -4.98 10.99
N GLY A 267 -9.55 -4.18 10.17
CA GLY A 267 -10.11 -3.54 8.98
C GLY A 267 -10.95 -2.29 9.27
N ARG A 268 -10.92 -1.75 10.50
CA ARG A 268 -11.60 -0.49 10.83
C ARG A 268 -10.83 0.67 10.23
N VAL A 269 -11.52 1.55 9.50
CA VAL A 269 -10.95 2.81 9.04
C VAL A 269 -10.98 3.78 10.21
N LEU A 270 -9.81 4.16 10.74
CA LEU A 270 -9.70 5.05 11.88
C LEU A 270 -9.73 6.52 11.45
N GLN A 271 -9.08 6.82 10.32
CA GLN A 271 -9.02 8.13 9.68
C GLN A 271 -8.94 7.94 8.17
N SER A 272 -9.52 8.85 7.39
CA SER A 272 -9.42 8.84 5.93
C SER A 272 -9.51 10.22 5.31
N LEU A 273 -8.88 10.37 4.14
CA LEU A 273 -9.10 11.50 3.23
C LEU A 273 -9.88 11.00 2.00
N PRO A 274 -10.96 11.68 1.60
CA PRO A 274 -11.78 11.26 0.47
C PRO A 274 -11.05 11.31 -0.88
N LEU A 275 -11.67 10.68 -1.88
CA LEU A 275 -11.23 10.69 -3.26
C LEU A 275 -11.21 12.12 -3.84
N GLY A 276 -10.08 12.50 -4.40
CA GLY A 276 -9.90 13.76 -5.13
C GLY A 276 -9.84 15.00 -4.25
N GLU A 277 -9.48 14.84 -2.97
CA GLU A 277 -9.24 15.91 -2.01
C GLU A 277 -7.73 16.10 -1.79
N GLU A 278 -7.26 17.32 -1.57
CA GLU A 278 -5.89 17.59 -1.10
C GLU A 278 -5.91 17.68 0.43
N GLY A 279 -4.99 17.01 1.13
CA GLY A 279 -4.97 17.09 2.58
C GLY A 279 -3.92 16.26 3.28
N LEU A 280 -4.01 16.26 4.61
CA LEU A 280 -3.14 15.53 5.53
C LEU A 280 -3.97 14.65 6.47
N ILE A 281 -3.46 13.47 6.80
CA ILE A 281 -3.91 12.67 7.94
C ILE A 281 -2.79 12.64 8.96
N ASP A 282 -3.05 13.15 10.15
CA ASP A 282 -2.16 13.00 11.31
C ASP A 282 -2.71 11.92 12.24
N GLY A 283 -1.90 10.91 12.53
CA GLY A 283 -2.34 9.76 13.30
C GLY A 283 -1.22 9.00 13.98
N ARG A 284 -1.59 8.02 14.80
CA ARG A 284 -0.67 7.05 15.39
C ARG A 284 -0.67 5.77 14.56
N LEU A 285 0.42 5.02 14.59
CA LEU A 285 0.47 3.69 13.96
C LEU A 285 -0.32 2.69 14.83
N PRO A 286 -1.41 2.08 14.33
CA PRO A 286 -2.08 1.01 15.06
C PRO A 286 -1.17 -0.21 15.16
N ARG A 287 -1.35 -1.03 16.20
CA ARG A 287 -0.61 -2.29 16.41
C ARG A 287 -1.27 -3.44 15.64
N GLU A 288 -0.46 -4.43 15.26
CA GLU A 288 -0.92 -5.71 14.74
C GLU A 288 -1.73 -6.52 15.75
N ALA A 289 -2.59 -7.39 15.22
CA ALA A 289 -3.23 -8.43 16.00
C ALA A 289 -2.38 -9.70 15.98
N ALA A 290 -2.75 -10.65 16.84
CA ALA A 290 -2.26 -12.02 16.75
C ALA A 290 -2.48 -12.58 15.32
N PRO A 291 -1.55 -13.41 14.79
CA PRO A 291 -1.71 -14.04 13.49
C PRO A 291 -3.08 -14.71 13.36
N THR A 292 -3.80 -14.42 12.27
CA THR A 292 -5.08 -15.06 12.01
C THR A 292 -4.87 -16.49 11.49
N VAL A 293 -5.96 -17.26 11.38
CA VAL A 293 -5.96 -18.55 10.67
C VAL A 293 -5.44 -18.39 9.24
N PHE A 294 -5.82 -17.31 8.54
CA PHE A 294 -5.34 -17.04 7.19
C PHE A 294 -3.86 -16.66 7.17
N ALA A 295 -3.38 -15.87 8.13
CA ALA A 295 -1.96 -15.52 8.21
C ALA A 295 -1.07 -16.76 8.40
N THR A 296 -1.56 -17.74 9.17
CA THR A 296 -0.84 -18.98 9.47
C THR A 296 -0.91 -20.01 8.33
N TYR A 297 -2.09 -20.25 7.77
CA TYR A 297 -2.31 -21.34 6.80
C TYR A 297 -2.44 -20.85 5.35
N GLY A 298 -2.48 -19.54 5.13
CA GLY A 298 -2.64 -18.92 3.81
C GLY A 298 -3.87 -19.41 3.06
N ALA A 299 -3.72 -19.55 1.75
CA ALA A 299 -4.78 -19.98 0.85
C ALA A 299 -5.26 -21.42 1.11
N LEU A 300 -4.57 -22.25 1.91
CA LEU A 300 -4.97 -23.64 2.19
C LEU A 300 -6.23 -23.74 3.04
N ALA A 301 -6.58 -22.69 3.78
CA ALA A 301 -7.80 -22.67 4.58
C ALA A 301 -9.07 -22.82 3.72
N PHE A 302 -9.10 -22.18 2.54
CA PHE A 302 -10.25 -22.23 1.65
C PHE A 302 -10.53 -23.62 1.03
N PRO A 303 -9.58 -24.30 0.35
CA PRO A 303 -9.80 -25.63 -0.18
C PRO A 303 -10.10 -26.66 0.92
N ALA A 304 -9.52 -26.51 2.13
CA ALA A 304 -9.86 -27.35 3.27
C ALA A 304 -11.34 -27.20 3.68
N LEU A 305 -11.84 -25.96 3.78
CA LEU A 305 -13.25 -25.69 4.07
C LEU A 305 -14.17 -26.20 2.94
N LEU A 306 -13.76 -26.02 1.68
CA LEU A 306 -14.51 -26.49 0.52
C LEU A 306 -14.59 -28.02 0.47
N ALA A 307 -13.48 -28.71 0.75
CA ALA A 307 -13.42 -30.16 0.84
C ALA A 307 -14.33 -30.68 1.97
N LEU A 308 -14.28 -30.05 3.15
CA LEU A 308 -15.17 -30.40 4.27
C LEU A 308 -16.65 -30.20 3.92
N ALA A 309 -17.00 -29.06 3.30
CA ALA A 309 -18.36 -28.77 2.88
C ALA A 309 -18.86 -29.80 1.83
N THR A 310 -17.99 -30.16 0.88
CA THR A 310 -18.28 -31.17 -0.15
C THR A 310 -18.49 -32.55 0.47
N ALA A 311 -17.61 -32.97 1.37
CA ALA A 311 -17.74 -34.25 2.08
C ALA A 311 -19.04 -34.34 2.89
N MET A 312 -19.41 -33.26 3.60
CA MET A 312 -20.68 -33.20 4.32
C MET A 312 -21.90 -33.28 3.39
N ALA A 313 -21.85 -32.63 2.23
CA ALA A 313 -22.91 -32.71 1.23
C ALA A 313 -23.07 -34.14 0.69
N LEU A 314 -21.96 -34.82 0.36
CA LEU A 314 -21.98 -36.20 -0.13
C LEU A 314 -22.53 -37.18 0.92
N LEU A 315 -22.12 -37.05 2.18
CA LEU A 315 -22.65 -37.86 3.29
C LEU A 315 -24.14 -37.60 3.56
N GLY A 316 -24.59 -36.35 3.38
CA GLY A 316 -26.00 -35.98 3.52
C GLY A 316 -26.88 -36.54 2.40
N VAL A 317 -26.35 -36.65 1.17
CA VAL A 317 -27.03 -37.29 0.04
C VAL A 317 -27.07 -38.81 0.20
N ALA A 318 -25.98 -39.43 0.67
CA ALA A 318 -25.91 -40.87 0.90
C ALA A 318 -26.84 -41.39 2.03
N ARG A 319 -27.37 -40.49 2.87
CA ARG A 319 -28.32 -40.80 3.96
C ARG A 319 -29.78 -40.55 3.59
N ARG A 320 -30.07 -40.05 2.38
CA ARG A 320 -31.42 -39.87 1.84
C ARG A 320 -31.73 -40.98 0.85
#